data_AF-A0A4P5RP29-F1
#
_entry.id   AF-A0A4P5RP29-F1
#
_cell.length_a   1.000
_cell.length_b   1.000
_cell.length_c   1.000
_cell.angle_alpha   90.00
_cell.angle_beta   90.00
_cell.angle_gamma   90.00
#
_symmetry.space_group_name_H-M   'P 1'
#
loop_
_entity.id
_entity.type
_entity.pdbx_description
1 polymer ?
#
loop_
_entity_poly.entity_id
_entity_poly.type
_entity_poly.pdbx_seq_one_letter_code
_entity_poly.pdbx_strand_id
1 'polypeptide(L)'
;MRFLISSLIAVSLLSTSTAVAHQPLILLQSDTTAAKGPLLVDGTISFAVRASFTKTGQTQALRAQFKVGDQLALQYLIVDKKPENSLKSNQLPVVVITAPSGKKITMKINERTKFFEPYSQTNYFYLARFNGPAEEGIYKVSITSKAKSSITLAIGEKEIRGQVVRDYESLTKCPSAATSDASSGITQLRANALIGMSEAAAENCANQLNWLYRIAERDEEMFMLTKDYRINRVTVYIKAGLVTKVDVG
;
A
#
# COMPACT_ATOMS: atom_id res chain seq x y z
N MET A 1 -50.53 -33.11 -34.81
CA MET A 1 -49.39 -32.97 -33.88
C MET A 1 -48.09 -32.99 -34.67
N ARG A 2 -47.45 -31.85 -34.90
CA ARG A 2 -46.02 -31.75 -35.27
C ARG A 2 -45.48 -30.48 -34.62
N PHE A 3 -44.44 -30.67 -33.82
CA PHE A 3 -44.00 -29.81 -32.73
C PHE A 3 -43.29 -28.55 -33.24
N LEU A 4 -43.71 -27.39 -32.73
CA LEU A 4 -42.96 -26.13 -32.79
C LEU A 4 -41.83 -26.21 -31.77
N ILE A 5 -40.57 -26.34 -32.23
CA ILE A 5 -39.40 -26.26 -31.34
C ILE A 5 -38.96 -24.80 -31.32
N SER A 6 -39.41 -24.08 -30.29
CA SER A 6 -38.91 -22.75 -29.93
C SER A 6 -37.51 -22.92 -29.34
N SER A 7 -36.49 -22.42 -30.04
CA SER A 7 -35.11 -22.42 -29.54
C SER A 7 -34.92 -21.21 -28.62
N LEU A 8 -34.91 -21.45 -27.30
CA LEU A 8 -34.53 -20.46 -26.30
C LEU A 8 -33.03 -20.15 -26.46
N ILE A 9 -32.71 -18.94 -26.92
CA ILE A 9 -31.35 -18.39 -26.83
C ILE A 9 -31.15 -17.95 -25.38
N ALA A 10 -30.40 -18.76 -24.62
CA ALA A 10 -29.94 -18.39 -23.29
C ALA A 10 -28.89 -17.27 -23.42
N VAL A 11 -29.29 -16.04 -23.09
CA VAL A 11 -28.38 -14.90 -22.99
C VAL A 11 -27.55 -15.10 -21.72
N SER A 12 -26.35 -15.66 -21.87
CA SER A 12 -25.35 -15.73 -20.82
C SER A 12 -24.97 -14.30 -20.40
N LEU A 13 -25.35 -13.88 -19.20
CA LEU A 13 -24.84 -12.68 -18.55
C LEU A 13 -23.33 -12.85 -18.34
N LEU A 14 -22.55 -12.36 -19.29
CA LEU A 14 -21.12 -12.11 -19.11
C LEU A 14 -21.00 -11.15 -17.93
N SER A 15 -20.46 -11.66 -16.83
CA SER A 15 -20.08 -10.88 -15.65
C SER A 15 -19.05 -9.87 -16.13
N THR A 16 -19.46 -8.62 -16.29
CA THR A 16 -18.55 -7.52 -16.56
C THR A 16 -17.64 -7.40 -15.34
N SER A 17 -16.44 -7.97 -15.42
CA SER A 17 -15.36 -7.62 -14.51
C SER A 17 -15.19 -6.11 -14.65
N THR A 18 -15.64 -5.35 -13.64
CA THR A 18 -15.33 -3.92 -13.56
C THR A 18 -13.82 -3.82 -13.63
N ALA A 19 -13.28 -3.26 -14.72
CA ALA A 19 -11.86 -2.98 -14.81
C ALA A 19 -11.50 -2.11 -13.60
N VAL A 20 -10.63 -2.63 -12.75
CA VAL A 20 -10.33 -2.01 -11.46
C VAL A 20 -9.29 -0.93 -11.69
N ALA A 21 -9.77 0.26 -12.03
CA ALA A 21 -8.94 1.45 -12.09
C ALA A 21 -8.14 1.66 -10.79
N HIS A 22 -7.03 2.41 -10.87
CA HIS A 22 -6.19 2.78 -9.72
C HIS A 22 -7.00 3.01 -8.43
N GLN A 23 -6.69 2.24 -7.38
CA GLN A 23 -7.37 2.39 -6.10
C GLN A 23 -7.03 3.75 -5.47
N PRO A 24 -8.00 4.63 -5.19
CA PRO A 24 -7.70 5.95 -4.64
C PRO A 24 -7.20 5.84 -3.20
N LEU A 25 -6.15 6.60 -2.88
CA LEU A 25 -5.64 6.75 -1.51
C LEU A 25 -5.32 8.22 -1.20
N ILE A 26 -6.02 8.82 -0.24
CA ILE A 26 -5.79 10.22 0.14
C ILE A 26 -4.80 10.31 1.31
N LEU A 27 -3.70 11.03 1.19
CA LEU A 27 -2.85 11.33 2.34
C LEU A 27 -3.48 12.41 3.21
N LEU A 28 -3.53 12.16 4.51
CA LEU A 28 -4.07 13.08 5.52
C LEU A 28 -3.00 14.10 5.94
N GLN A 29 -3.43 15.23 6.50
CA GLN A 29 -2.49 16.22 7.03
C GLN A 29 -1.65 15.67 8.21
N SER A 30 -2.13 14.62 8.88
CA SER A 30 -1.41 13.90 9.94
C SER A 30 -0.25 13.05 9.43
N ASP A 31 -0.24 12.68 8.13
CA ASP A 31 0.71 11.74 7.50
C ASP A 31 2.09 12.38 7.25
N THR A 32 2.57 13.18 8.20
CA THR A 32 3.73 14.08 8.10
C THR A 32 5.08 13.37 7.97
N THR A 33 5.13 12.08 8.24
CA THR A 33 6.32 11.22 8.12
C THR A 33 5.89 9.86 7.58
N ALA A 34 6.81 9.08 7.01
CA ALA A 34 6.48 7.70 6.61
C ALA A 34 5.98 6.90 7.82
N ALA A 35 6.52 7.24 9.01
CA ALA A 35 6.12 6.78 10.32
C ALA A 35 4.74 7.26 10.82
N LYS A 36 3.99 8.05 10.04
CA LYS A 36 2.62 8.48 10.35
C LYS A 36 1.67 8.23 9.19
N GLY A 37 2.21 7.84 8.04
CA GLY A 37 1.45 7.64 6.81
C GLY A 37 1.01 6.19 6.58
N PRO A 38 0.10 5.98 5.62
CA PRO A 38 -0.40 4.66 5.28
C PRO A 38 0.72 3.72 4.82
N LEU A 39 0.56 2.43 5.08
CA LEU A 39 1.28 1.34 4.44
C LEU A 39 0.39 0.72 3.36
N LEU A 40 0.89 0.71 2.12
CA LEU A 40 0.43 -0.19 1.07
C LEU A 40 1.04 -1.56 1.36
N VAL A 41 0.21 -2.53 1.74
CA VAL A 41 0.67 -3.89 2.11
C VAL A 41 1.26 -4.64 0.91
N ASP A 42 0.82 -4.27 -0.29
CA ASP A 42 1.40 -4.71 -1.55
C ASP A 42 1.60 -3.47 -2.45
N GLY A 43 2.85 -3.07 -2.62
CA GLY A 43 3.26 -1.92 -3.42
C GLY A 43 3.17 -2.16 -4.94
N THR A 44 2.90 -3.39 -5.37
CA THR A 44 2.66 -3.71 -6.79
C THR A 44 1.22 -3.48 -7.21
N ILE A 45 0.30 -3.34 -6.26
CA ILE A 45 -1.10 -3.00 -6.53
C ILE A 45 -1.21 -1.52 -6.90
N SER A 46 -2.02 -1.26 -7.90
CA SER A 46 -2.24 0.04 -8.52
C SER A 46 -3.01 0.98 -7.58
N PHE A 47 -2.32 1.94 -6.96
CA PHE A 47 -2.90 3.00 -6.12
C PHE A 47 -2.70 4.38 -6.74
N ALA A 48 -3.74 5.21 -6.73
CA ALA A 48 -3.67 6.65 -7.00
C ALA A 48 -3.57 7.43 -5.68
N VAL A 49 -2.34 7.68 -5.23
CA VAL A 49 -2.05 8.38 -3.98
C VAL A 49 -2.18 9.89 -4.17
N ARG A 50 -3.12 10.53 -3.48
CA ARG A 50 -3.39 11.97 -3.56
C ARG A 50 -2.76 12.69 -2.37
N ALA A 51 -1.88 13.64 -2.66
CA ALA A 51 -1.24 14.49 -1.66
C ALA A 51 -1.59 15.96 -1.93
N SER A 52 -1.88 16.72 -0.87
CA SER A 52 -2.33 18.11 -0.97
C SER A 52 -1.70 18.98 0.11
N PHE A 53 -1.24 20.15 -0.31
CA PHE A 53 -0.46 21.06 0.53
C PHE A 53 -1.02 22.48 0.43
N THR A 54 -1.11 23.16 1.57
CA THR A 54 -1.62 24.53 1.68
C THR A 54 -0.52 25.57 1.69
N LYS A 55 0.73 25.18 2.00
CA LYS A 55 1.90 26.06 2.02
C LYS A 55 3.19 25.29 1.73
N THR A 56 4.28 26.01 1.48
CA THR A 56 5.63 25.47 1.30
C THR A 56 6.15 24.77 2.57
N GLY A 57 6.97 23.72 2.39
CA GLY A 57 7.65 23.01 3.46
C GLY A 57 6.78 21.99 4.21
N GLN A 58 5.52 21.82 3.82
CA GLN A 58 4.69 20.74 4.34
C GLN A 58 5.15 19.41 3.74
N THR A 59 5.14 18.36 4.55
CA THR A 59 5.45 17.01 4.10
C THR A 59 4.26 16.10 4.35
N GLN A 60 3.96 15.25 3.37
CA GLN A 60 3.12 14.07 3.53
C GLN A 60 3.93 12.86 3.07
N ALA A 61 3.67 11.70 3.64
CA ALA A 61 4.45 10.52 3.38
C ALA A 61 3.62 9.25 3.54
N LEU A 62 4.14 8.15 3.02
CA LEU A 62 3.55 6.83 3.08
C LEU A 62 4.65 5.77 3.02
N ARG A 63 4.21 4.51 3.14
CA ARG A 63 5.03 3.31 3.01
C ARG A 63 4.43 2.37 1.96
N ALA A 64 5.27 1.60 1.29
CA ALA A 64 4.84 0.55 0.37
C ALA A 64 5.74 -0.68 0.54
N GLN A 65 5.14 -1.85 0.70
CA GLN A 65 5.86 -3.11 0.89
C GLN A 65 6.01 -3.86 -0.44
N PHE A 66 7.21 -4.36 -0.70
CA PHE A 66 7.54 -5.18 -1.86
C PHE A 66 8.21 -6.48 -1.41
N LYS A 67 8.02 -7.54 -2.19
CA LYS A 67 8.62 -8.87 -2.00
C LYS A 67 9.77 -9.07 -2.99
N VAL A 68 10.54 -10.13 -2.79
CA VAL A 68 11.57 -10.56 -3.76
C VAL A 68 10.96 -10.73 -5.14
N GLY A 69 11.60 -10.11 -6.15
CA GLY A 69 11.18 -10.19 -7.55
C GLY A 69 10.09 -9.20 -7.95
N ASP A 70 9.57 -8.39 -7.02
CA ASP A 70 8.63 -7.32 -7.36
C ASP A 70 9.30 -6.17 -8.11
N GLN A 71 8.48 -5.41 -8.83
CA GLN A 71 8.89 -4.18 -9.52
C GLN A 71 8.41 -2.94 -8.75
N LEU A 72 9.31 -1.97 -8.60
CA LEU A 72 9.01 -0.66 -8.05
C LEU A 72 8.56 0.27 -9.20
N ALA A 73 7.25 0.48 -9.32
CA ALA A 73 6.66 1.36 -10.33
C ALA A 73 6.00 2.59 -9.68
N LEU A 74 6.47 3.79 -10.03
CA LEU A 74 5.90 5.06 -9.57
C LEU A 74 5.75 6.05 -10.71
N GLN A 75 4.62 6.75 -10.74
CA GLN A 75 4.36 7.83 -11.69
C GLN A 75 3.90 9.08 -10.94
N TYR A 76 4.52 10.22 -11.24
CA TYR A 76 4.15 11.51 -10.66
C TYR A 76 3.30 12.28 -11.67
N LEU A 77 2.05 12.54 -11.30
CA LEU A 77 1.08 13.31 -12.05
C LEU A 77 0.57 14.56 -11.31
N ILE A 78 0.07 15.51 -12.09
CA ILE A 78 -0.79 16.62 -11.65
C ILE A 78 -2.03 16.69 -12.52
N VAL A 79 -3.15 17.16 -11.98
CA VAL A 79 -4.36 17.38 -12.79
C VAL A 79 -4.08 18.50 -13.80
N ASP A 80 -4.52 18.32 -15.05
CA ASP A 80 -4.50 19.37 -16.07
C ASP A 80 -5.64 20.38 -15.84
N LYS A 81 -5.56 21.08 -14.71
CA LYS A 81 -6.48 22.15 -14.32
C LYS A 81 -5.75 23.14 -13.41
N LYS A 82 -6.17 24.41 -13.41
CA LYS A 82 -5.67 25.40 -12.46
C LYS A 82 -6.13 25.05 -11.02
N PRO A 83 -5.31 25.31 -9.99
CA PRO A 83 -3.96 25.90 -10.09
C PRO A 83 -2.84 24.90 -10.46
N GLU A 84 -3.06 23.59 -10.36
CA GLU A 84 -2.02 22.56 -10.48
C GLU A 84 -1.23 22.64 -11.80
N ASN A 85 -1.91 22.76 -12.93
CA ASN A 85 -1.25 22.79 -14.24
C ASN A 85 -0.38 24.04 -14.49
N SER A 86 -0.58 25.10 -13.70
CA SER A 86 0.17 26.35 -13.80
C SER A 86 1.46 26.34 -12.98
N LEU A 87 1.68 25.32 -12.14
CA LEU A 87 2.90 25.18 -11.34
C LEU A 87 4.10 24.87 -12.23
N LYS A 88 5.19 25.65 -12.06
CA LYS A 88 6.49 25.39 -12.69
C LYS A 88 7.21 24.23 -11.99
N SER A 89 8.17 23.59 -12.65
CA SER A 89 8.94 22.48 -12.09
C SER A 89 9.61 22.78 -10.75
N ASN A 90 10.02 24.03 -10.51
CA ASN A 90 10.59 24.47 -9.23
C ASN A 90 9.55 24.77 -8.13
N GLN A 91 8.26 24.80 -8.45
CA GLN A 91 7.15 24.99 -7.50
C GLN A 91 6.46 23.66 -7.14
N LEU A 92 6.73 22.61 -7.91
CA LEU A 92 6.16 21.28 -7.71
C LEU A 92 6.79 20.59 -6.49
N PRO A 93 6.00 19.81 -5.71
CA PRO A 93 6.53 18.99 -4.63
C PRO A 93 7.70 18.09 -5.03
N VAL A 94 8.61 17.87 -4.08
CA VAL A 94 9.72 16.91 -4.24
C VAL A 94 9.28 15.57 -3.70
N VAL A 95 9.40 14.52 -4.51
CA VAL A 95 9.15 13.14 -4.11
C VAL A 95 10.48 12.44 -3.89
N VAL A 96 10.70 11.94 -2.67
CA VAL A 96 11.87 11.14 -2.28
C VAL A 96 11.41 9.75 -1.89
N ILE A 97 11.95 8.75 -2.59
CA ILE A 97 11.75 7.32 -2.35
C ILE A 97 12.99 6.83 -1.60
N THR A 98 12.82 6.26 -0.41
CA THR A 98 13.89 5.64 0.37
C THR A 98 13.66 4.14 0.40
N ALA A 99 14.63 3.39 -0.13
CA ALA A 99 14.63 1.95 -0.18
C ALA A 99 14.84 1.33 1.21
N PRO A 100 14.52 0.04 1.40
CA PRO A 100 14.82 -0.73 2.61
C PRO A 100 16.29 -0.63 3.04
N SER A 101 17.23 -0.64 2.09
CA SER A 101 18.67 -0.42 2.33
C SER A 101 19.03 0.99 2.83
N GLY A 102 18.10 1.94 2.81
CA GLY A 102 18.35 3.35 3.09
C GLY A 102 18.77 4.18 1.87
N LYS A 103 18.98 3.54 0.70
CA LYS A 103 19.26 4.25 -0.56
C LYS A 103 18.12 5.20 -0.91
N LYS A 104 18.45 6.43 -1.28
CA LYS A 104 17.47 7.47 -1.64
C LYS A 104 17.44 7.73 -3.13
N ILE A 105 16.24 7.86 -3.67
CA ILE A 105 15.95 8.24 -5.06
C ILE A 105 15.02 9.44 -5.02
N THR A 106 15.42 10.55 -5.61
CA THR A 106 14.52 11.70 -5.81
C THR A 106 13.93 11.62 -7.22
N MET A 107 12.60 11.64 -7.34
CA MET A 107 11.95 11.66 -8.66
C MET A 107 12.29 12.97 -9.37
N LYS A 108 13.03 12.86 -10.48
CA LYS A 108 13.40 14.01 -11.30
C LYS A 108 12.25 14.35 -12.24
N ILE A 109 11.70 15.55 -12.11
CA ILE A 109 10.71 16.09 -13.05
C ILE A 109 11.42 16.39 -14.36
N ASN A 110 11.18 15.56 -15.37
CA ASN A 110 11.85 15.58 -16.67
C ASN A 110 10.87 15.51 -17.86
N GLU A 111 9.57 15.40 -17.60
CA GLU A 111 8.53 15.46 -18.62
C GLU A 111 7.37 16.38 -18.21
N ARG A 112 6.49 16.65 -19.17
CA ARG A 112 5.17 17.26 -18.96
C ARG A 112 4.25 16.80 -20.09
N THR A 113 3.85 15.54 -20.01
CA THR A 113 3.13 14.85 -21.09
C THR A 113 1.65 14.76 -20.75
N LYS A 114 0.75 15.14 -21.68
CA LYS A 114 -0.69 15.01 -21.47
C LYS A 114 -1.10 13.54 -21.36
N PHE A 115 -2.01 13.27 -20.44
CA PHE A 115 -2.60 11.95 -20.23
C PHE A 115 -4.07 12.09 -19.87
N PHE A 116 -4.93 11.39 -20.58
CA PHE A 116 -6.34 11.27 -20.22
C PHE A 116 -6.53 9.94 -19.50
N GLU A 117 -6.94 9.98 -18.24
CA GLU A 117 -7.22 8.79 -17.44
C GLU A 117 -8.70 8.39 -17.68
N PRO A 118 -8.98 7.28 -18.39
CA PRO A 118 -10.32 6.99 -18.89
C PRO A 118 -11.36 6.70 -17.81
N TYR A 119 -10.95 6.14 -16.67
CA TYR A 119 -11.88 5.68 -15.64
C TYR A 119 -12.45 6.82 -14.80
N SER A 120 -11.59 7.75 -14.37
CA SER A 120 -11.98 8.97 -13.67
C SER A 120 -12.33 10.12 -14.62
N GLN A 121 -12.14 9.92 -15.94
CA GLN A 121 -12.31 10.96 -16.98
C GLN A 121 -11.52 12.24 -16.66
N THR A 122 -10.35 12.09 -16.03
CA THR A 122 -9.53 13.22 -15.59
C THR A 122 -8.33 13.38 -16.50
N ASN A 123 -8.10 14.61 -16.96
CA ASN A 123 -6.88 14.96 -17.67
C ASN A 123 -5.77 15.25 -16.66
N TYR A 124 -4.59 14.70 -16.92
CA TYR A 124 -3.38 14.84 -16.13
C TYR A 124 -2.21 15.27 -17.01
N PHE A 125 -1.17 15.78 -16.35
CA PHE A 125 0.19 15.74 -16.86
C PHE A 125 1.00 14.70 -16.12
N TYR A 126 1.68 13.81 -16.84
CA TYR A 126 2.83 13.09 -16.33
C TYR A 126 4.01 14.04 -16.19
N LEU A 127 4.70 13.98 -15.05
CA LEU A 127 5.85 14.83 -14.72
C LEU A 127 7.15 14.05 -14.56
N ALA A 128 7.05 12.82 -14.05
CA ALA A 128 8.15 11.90 -13.87
C ALA A 128 7.65 10.47 -13.76
N ARG A 129 8.49 9.50 -14.14
CA ARG A 129 8.23 8.07 -13.98
C ARG A 129 9.47 7.38 -13.45
N PHE A 130 9.26 6.37 -12.62
CA PHE A 130 10.28 5.48 -12.13
C PHE A 130 9.79 4.04 -12.31
N ASN A 131 10.62 3.19 -12.90
CA ASN A 131 10.39 1.76 -12.98
C ASN A 131 11.75 1.05 -12.84
N GLY A 132 11.79 0.01 -12.02
CA GLY A 132 12.97 -0.82 -11.81
C GLY A 132 12.70 -1.91 -10.78
N PRO A 133 13.66 -2.84 -10.60
CA PRO A 133 13.56 -3.89 -9.58
C PRO A 133 13.42 -3.28 -8.18
N ALA A 134 12.49 -3.83 -7.40
CA ALA A 134 12.35 -3.49 -5.99
C ALA A 134 13.35 -4.30 -5.14
N GLU A 135 13.92 -3.64 -4.14
CA GLU A 135 14.49 -4.33 -2.98
C GLU A 135 13.33 -4.90 -2.15
N GLU A 136 13.52 -6.09 -1.60
CA GLU A 136 12.54 -6.63 -0.66
C GLU A 136 12.43 -5.74 0.59
N GLY A 137 11.20 -5.47 1.01
CA GLY A 137 10.90 -4.76 2.25
C GLY A 137 10.04 -3.52 2.04
N ILE A 138 10.08 -2.63 3.04
CA ILE A 138 9.22 -1.46 3.11
C ILE A 138 9.96 -0.21 2.63
N TYR A 139 9.50 0.33 1.50
CA TYR A 139 9.92 1.63 1.01
C TYR A 139 9.22 2.75 1.79
N LYS A 140 9.94 3.85 2.02
CA LYS A 140 9.38 5.09 2.56
C LYS A 140 9.32 6.12 1.44
N VAL A 141 8.14 6.68 1.20
CA VAL A 141 7.93 7.71 0.17
C VAL A 141 7.53 9.01 0.88
N SER A 142 8.32 10.06 0.66
CA SER A 142 8.09 11.40 1.24
C SER A 142 7.86 12.42 0.14
N ILE A 143 6.86 13.27 0.33
CA ILE A 143 6.42 14.29 -0.61
C ILE A 143 6.45 15.62 0.13
N THR A 144 7.38 16.50 -0.25
CA THR A 144 7.55 17.81 0.40
C THR A 144 7.19 18.94 -0.55
N SER A 145 6.28 19.81 -0.12
CA SER A 145 5.76 20.90 -0.93
C SER A 145 6.76 22.04 -1.11
N LYS A 146 6.77 22.64 -2.30
CA LYS A 146 7.49 23.89 -2.59
C LYS A 146 6.55 25.10 -2.71
N ALA A 147 5.26 24.86 -2.88
CA ALA A 147 4.19 25.85 -2.91
C ALA A 147 2.87 25.18 -2.48
N LYS A 148 1.77 25.93 -2.45
CA LYS A 148 0.42 25.33 -2.41
C LYS A 148 0.22 24.49 -3.67
N SER A 149 -0.10 23.21 -3.52
CA SER A 149 -0.17 22.27 -4.64
C SER A 149 -0.91 20.99 -4.25
N SER A 150 -1.54 20.35 -5.22
CA SER A 150 -2.00 18.95 -5.10
C SER A 150 -1.36 18.10 -6.19
N ILE A 151 -1.01 16.86 -5.86
CA ILE A 151 -0.40 15.91 -6.78
C ILE A 151 -1.07 14.55 -6.69
N THR A 152 -0.92 13.75 -7.75
CA THR A 152 -1.24 12.32 -7.73
C THR A 152 0.05 11.55 -7.96
N LEU A 153 0.36 10.62 -7.07
CA LEU A 153 1.44 9.66 -7.21
C LEU A 153 0.80 8.29 -7.46
N ALA A 154 0.92 7.77 -8.68
CA ALA A 154 0.54 6.39 -8.96
C ALA A 154 1.64 5.46 -8.46
N ILE A 155 1.28 4.41 -7.73
CA ILE A 155 2.20 3.37 -7.25
C ILE A 155 1.64 2.01 -7.66
N GLY A 156 2.50 1.13 -8.16
CA GLY A 156 2.10 -0.20 -8.61
C GLY A 156 1.32 -0.18 -9.93
N GLU A 157 1.06 -1.37 -10.45
CA GLU A 157 0.47 -1.59 -11.79
C GLU A 157 -0.67 -2.62 -11.77
N LYS A 158 -0.76 -3.47 -10.74
CA LYS A 158 -1.80 -4.50 -10.66
C LYS A 158 -3.15 -3.87 -10.30
N GLU A 159 -4.06 -3.89 -11.27
CA GLU A 159 -5.44 -3.41 -11.16
C GLU A 159 -6.33 -4.41 -10.39
N ILE A 160 -6.06 -4.54 -9.09
CA ILE A 160 -6.85 -5.34 -8.14
C ILE A 160 -7.03 -4.55 -6.85
N ARG A 161 -7.97 -4.97 -6.00
CA ARG A 161 -8.17 -4.31 -4.70
C ARG A 161 -7.00 -4.59 -3.77
N GLY A 162 -6.33 -3.53 -3.32
CA GLY A 162 -5.23 -3.56 -2.36
C GLY A 162 -5.64 -3.19 -0.94
N GLN A 163 -4.81 -3.64 0.02
CA GLN A 163 -4.94 -3.33 1.44
C GLN A 163 -4.08 -2.11 1.81
N VAL A 164 -4.67 -1.22 2.61
CA VAL A 164 -4.02 -0.04 3.17
C VAL A 164 -4.14 -0.06 4.68
N VAL A 165 -3.05 0.16 5.39
CA VAL A 165 -3.02 0.27 6.86
C VAL A 165 -2.60 1.68 7.25
N ARG A 166 -3.48 2.46 7.91
CA ARG A 166 -3.24 3.89 8.24
C ARG A 166 -2.78 4.14 9.66
N ASP A 167 -3.29 3.39 10.61
CA ASP A 167 -3.10 3.77 11.99
C ASP A 167 -1.80 3.23 12.54
N TYR A 168 -0.90 4.15 12.82
CA TYR A 168 0.14 3.93 13.79
C TYR A 168 -0.43 3.57 15.17
N GLU A 169 -1.64 4.04 15.52
CA GLU A 169 -2.32 3.62 16.75
C GLU A 169 -2.91 2.21 16.69
N SER A 170 -3.24 1.66 15.51
CA SER A 170 -3.69 0.26 15.38
C SER A 170 -2.53 -0.72 15.18
N LEU A 171 -1.34 -0.19 14.89
CA LEU A 171 -0.07 -0.91 14.87
C LEU A 171 0.74 -0.72 16.16
N THR A 172 0.23 0.03 17.15
CA THR A 172 0.80 0.10 18.52
C THR A 172 -0.22 -0.26 19.59
N LYS A 173 -1.51 -0.35 19.25
CA LYS A 173 -2.55 -0.87 20.14
C LYS A 173 -3.01 -2.21 19.62
N CYS A 174 -2.99 -3.20 20.49
CA CYS A 174 -3.54 -4.50 20.18
C CYS A 174 -5.01 -4.37 19.73
N PRO A 175 -5.45 -4.98 18.62
CA PRO A 175 -6.85 -4.96 18.24
C PRO A 175 -7.72 -5.56 19.36
N SER A 176 -9.01 -5.25 19.37
CA SER A 176 -9.92 -5.86 20.35
C SER A 176 -10.06 -7.36 20.08
N ALA A 177 -10.15 -8.15 21.16
CA ALA A 177 -10.43 -9.59 21.07
C ALA A 177 -11.72 -9.85 20.29
N ALA A 178 -11.70 -10.87 19.42
CA ALA A 178 -12.85 -11.32 18.66
C ALA A 178 -13.01 -12.83 18.83
N THR A 179 -14.22 -13.29 19.14
CA THR A 179 -14.52 -14.72 19.33
C THR A 179 -14.29 -15.54 18.06
N SER A 180 -14.36 -14.91 16.89
CA SER A 180 -14.07 -15.52 15.59
C SER A 180 -12.63 -16.02 15.46
N ASP A 181 -11.67 -15.43 16.18
CA ASP A 181 -10.26 -15.85 16.09
C ASP A 181 -10.07 -17.27 16.62
N ALA A 182 -10.82 -17.62 17.66
CA ALA A 182 -10.79 -18.94 18.26
C ALA A 182 -11.66 -19.96 17.48
N SER A 183 -12.77 -19.53 16.88
CA SER A 183 -13.74 -20.44 16.24
C SER A 183 -13.50 -20.66 14.75
N SER A 184 -13.08 -19.63 14.02
CA SER A 184 -12.86 -19.67 12.57
C SER A 184 -11.41 -19.45 12.16
N GLY A 185 -10.53 -19.11 13.11
CA GLY A 185 -9.13 -18.81 12.85
C GLY A 185 -8.85 -17.33 12.62
N ILE A 186 -7.58 -16.98 12.78
CA ILE A 186 -7.06 -15.63 12.56
C ILE A 186 -7.04 -15.38 11.04
N THR A 187 -7.55 -14.25 10.58
CA THR A 187 -7.38 -13.87 9.17
C THR A 187 -6.05 -13.16 8.95
N GLN A 188 -5.46 -13.31 7.77
CA GLN A 188 -4.23 -12.59 7.42
C GLN A 188 -4.35 -11.07 7.60
N LEU A 189 -5.51 -10.51 7.22
CA LEU A 189 -5.85 -9.10 7.43
C LEU A 189 -5.76 -8.70 8.90
N ARG A 190 -6.24 -9.56 9.80
CA ARG A 190 -6.24 -9.33 11.24
C ARG A 190 -4.86 -9.51 11.86
N ALA A 191 -4.09 -10.49 11.39
CA ALA A 191 -2.71 -10.71 11.81
C ALA A 191 -1.77 -9.56 11.39
N ASN A 192 -2.04 -8.90 10.25
CA ASN A 192 -1.29 -7.73 9.79
C ASN A 192 -1.35 -6.54 10.76
N ALA A 193 -2.25 -6.56 11.76
CA ALA A 193 -2.27 -5.57 12.84
C ALA A 193 -1.00 -5.58 13.68
N LEU A 194 -0.23 -6.68 13.70
CA LEU A 194 1.05 -6.73 14.41
C LEU A 194 2.20 -6.07 13.62
N ILE A 195 2.05 -5.81 12.32
CA ILE A 195 3.12 -5.25 11.48
C ILE A 195 3.45 -3.83 11.94
N GLY A 196 4.70 -3.58 12.31
CA GLY A 196 5.18 -2.30 12.81
C GLY A 196 5.16 -2.17 14.34
N MET A 197 4.59 -3.15 15.06
CA MET A 197 4.81 -3.29 16.50
C MET A 197 6.26 -3.65 16.78
N SER A 198 6.77 -3.27 17.97
CA SER A 198 7.99 -3.89 18.49
C SER A 198 7.75 -5.36 18.77
N GLU A 199 8.80 -6.17 18.78
CA GLU A 199 8.71 -7.61 19.14
C GLU A 199 7.92 -7.82 20.44
N ALA A 200 8.28 -7.09 21.50
CA ALA A 200 7.60 -7.18 22.79
C ALA A 200 6.13 -6.72 22.74
N ALA A 201 5.81 -5.69 21.95
CA ALA A 201 4.42 -5.22 21.82
C ALA A 201 3.57 -6.23 21.02
N ALA A 202 4.13 -6.83 19.97
CA ALA A 202 3.47 -7.84 19.16
C ALA A 202 3.18 -9.12 19.96
N GLU A 203 4.16 -9.59 20.74
CA GLU A 203 4.00 -10.75 21.62
C GLU A 203 2.94 -10.51 22.70
N ASN A 204 3.00 -9.37 23.39
CA ASN A 204 1.99 -9.00 24.38
C ASN A 204 0.59 -8.92 23.78
N CYS A 205 0.49 -8.38 22.56
CA CYS A 205 -0.79 -8.32 21.87
C CYS A 205 -1.32 -9.72 21.48
N ALA A 206 -0.48 -10.57 20.91
CA ALA A 206 -0.87 -11.94 20.58
C ALA A 206 -1.37 -12.69 21.83
N ASN A 207 -0.70 -12.51 22.97
CA ASN A 207 -1.13 -13.07 24.26
C ASN A 207 -2.51 -12.54 24.69
N GLN A 208 -2.77 -11.23 24.59
CA GLN A 208 -4.08 -10.64 24.90
C GLN A 208 -5.21 -11.20 24.03
N LEU A 209 -4.90 -11.61 22.81
CA LEU A 209 -5.85 -12.18 21.84
C LEU A 209 -5.95 -13.70 21.90
N ASN A 210 -5.17 -14.36 22.77
CA ASN A 210 -5.01 -15.82 22.82
C ASN A 210 -4.51 -16.42 21.50
N TRP A 211 -3.66 -15.69 20.79
CA TRP A 211 -2.97 -16.17 19.60
C TRP A 211 -1.65 -16.84 20.00
N LEU A 212 -1.33 -17.95 19.36
CA LEU A 212 0.01 -18.53 19.44
C LEU A 212 0.98 -17.59 18.69
N TYR A 213 2.04 -17.16 19.36
CA TYR A 213 3.05 -16.28 18.80
C TYR A 213 4.33 -17.06 18.50
N ARG A 214 4.87 -16.88 17.28
CA ARG A 214 6.10 -17.55 16.85
C ARG A 214 6.94 -16.61 16.01
N ILE A 215 8.26 -16.65 16.19
CA ILE A 215 9.20 -15.86 15.38
C ILE A 215 9.77 -16.77 14.30
N ALA A 216 9.59 -16.40 13.03
CA ALA A 216 10.22 -17.06 11.89
C ALA A 216 11.64 -16.57 11.64
N GLU A 217 11.86 -15.27 11.83
CA GLU A 217 13.09 -14.59 11.45
C GLU A 217 13.33 -13.41 12.38
N ARG A 218 14.59 -13.19 12.76
CA ARG A 218 15.06 -11.96 13.41
C ARG A 218 16.32 -11.46 12.71
N ASP A 219 16.26 -10.24 12.18
CA ASP A 219 17.41 -9.59 11.53
C ASP A 219 18.12 -10.49 10.51
N GLU A 220 17.33 -11.13 9.62
CA GLU A 220 17.80 -12.06 8.56
C GLU A 220 18.31 -13.41 9.09
N GLU A 221 18.26 -13.66 10.39
CA GLU A 221 18.48 -14.98 11.00
C GLU A 221 17.16 -15.77 11.08
N MET A 222 17.10 -16.87 10.33
CA MET A 222 15.94 -17.75 10.26
C MET A 222 15.91 -18.73 11.45
N PHE A 223 14.75 -18.85 12.08
CA PHE A 223 14.50 -19.84 13.14
C PHE A 223 13.89 -21.12 12.55
N MET A 224 14.28 -22.27 13.11
CA MET A 224 13.72 -23.56 12.71
C MET A 224 12.26 -23.67 13.16
N LEU A 225 11.34 -23.86 12.21
CA LEU A 225 9.91 -23.97 12.47
C LEU A 225 9.37 -25.37 12.17
N THR A 226 8.43 -25.81 13.00
CA THR A 226 7.58 -26.97 12.72
C THR A 226 6.52 -26.62 11.66
N LYS A 227 6.26 -27.53 10.72
CA LYS A 227 5.27 -27.36 9.63
C LYS A 227 3.83 -27.68 10.06
N ASP A 228 3.50 -27.55 11.36
CA ASP A 228 2.17 -27.89 11.90
C ASP A 228 1.19 -26.72 11.73
N TYR A 229 0.27 -26.75 10.76
CA TYR A 229 -0.66 -25.63 10.58
C TYR A 229 -1.59 -25.44 11.80
N ARG A 230 -1.69 -24.21 12.31
CA ARG A 230 -2.63 -23.83 13.38
C ARG A 230 -3.36 -22.53 13.05
N ILE A 231 -4.69 -22.61 13.03
CA ILE A 231 -5.58 -21.48 12.71
C ILE A 231 -5.47 -20.31 13.70
N ASN A 232 -4.96 -20.55 14.90
CA ASN A 232 -4.80 -19.56 15.96
C ASN A 232 -3.34 -19.13 16.15
N ARG A 233 -2.45 -19.36 15.17
CA ARG A 233 -1.04 -18.97 15.25
C ARG A 233 -0.69 -17.86 14.28
N VAL A 234 0.08 -16.90 14.78
CA VAL A 234 0.81 -15.92 13.99
C VAL A 234 2.30 -16.25 14.03
N THR A 235 2.91 -16.21 12.86
CA THR A 235 4.36 -16.34 12.68
C THR A 235 4.90 -15.01 12.17
N VAL A 236 5.73 -14.34 12.97
CA VAL A 236 6.23 -12.98 12.69
C VAL A 236 7.66 -12.99 12.17
N TYR A 237 8.00 -11.96 11.41
CA TYR A 237 9.35 -11.69 10.90
C TYR A 237 9.78 -10.33 11.43
N ILE A 238 10.96 -10.26 12.02
CA ILE A 238 11.42 -9.10 12.79
C ILE A 238 12.67 -8.54 12.14
N LYS A 239 12.70 -7.22 11.92
CA LYS A 239 13.87 -6.50 11.45
C LYS A 239 14.02 -5.19 12.22
N ALA A 240 15.21 -4.95 12.76
CA ALA A 240 15.52 -3.84 13.65
C ALA A 240 14.52 -3.70 14.81
N GLY A 241 14.15 -4.83 15.42
CA GLY A 241 13.23 -4.90 16.56
C GLY A 241 11.74 -4.64 16.24
N LEU A 242 11.37 -4.53 14.96
CA LEU A 242 9.99 -4.31 14.50
C LEU A 242 9.49 -5.49 13.69
N VAL A 243 8.22 -5.85 13.87
CA VAL A 243 7.53 -6.82 13.01
C VAL A 243 7.36 -6.22 11.61
N THR A 244 7.88 -6.88 10.57
CA THR A 244 7.82 -6.42 9.19
C THR A 244 6.88 -7.26 8.33
N LYS A 245 6.58 -8.48 8.77
CA LYS A 245 5.67 -9.42 8.13
C LYS A 245 5.06 -10.34 9.18
N VAL A 246 3.86 -10.82 8.92
CA VAL A 246 3.18 -11.84 9.72
C VAL A 246 2.55 -12.85 8.77
N ASP A 247 2.67 -14.13 9.06
CA ASP A 247 1.93 -15.21 8.39
C ASP A 247 0.98 -15.86 9.40
N VAL A 248 -0.24 -16.20 8.97
CA VAL A 248 -1.14 -17.06 9.77
C VAL A 248 -0.87 -18.52 9.43
N GLY A 249 -0.69 -19.34 10.47
CA GLY A 249 -0.53 -20.78 10.32
C GLY A 249 0.55 -21.40 11.15
#